data_AF-A0A1A9F2Z5-F1
#
_entry.id   AF-A0A1A9F2Z5-F1
#
_cell.length_a   1.000
_cell.length_b   1.000
_cell.length_c   1.000
_cell.angle_alpha   90.00
_cell.angle_beta   90.00
_cell.angle_gamma   90.00
#
_symmetry.space_group_name_H-M   'P 1'
#
loop_
_entity.id
_entity.type
_entity.pdbx_description
1 polymer ?
#
loop_
_entity_poly.entity_id
_entity_poly.type
_entity_poly.pdbx_seq_one_letter_code
_entity_poly.pdbx_strand_id
1 'polypeptide(L)'
;MNKVLILTLLLSGVAVAQEQEADLQGEVGSLTRHWLELQRSGQMATTQPDRLTPAAAQKVTERMVESFSHPIPEYFAEDSFGEK
;
A
#
# COMPACT_ATOMS: atom_id res chain seq x y z
N MET A 1 18.64 -4.93 60.72
CA MET A 1 17.80 -4.08 59.85
C MET A 1 18.16 -4.11 58.36
N ASN A 2 19.24 -4.79 57.92
CA ASN A 2 19.64 -4.79 56.51
C ASN A 2 19.09 -5.98 55.69
N LYS A 3 18.47 -6.97 56.33
CA LYS A 3 17.94 -8.16 55.62
C LYS A 3 16.55 -7.94 55.05
N VAL A 4 15.75 -7.03 55.63
CA VAL A 4 14.40 -6.69 55.15
C VAL A 4 14.47 -5.82 53.88
N LEU A 5 15.49 -4.96 53.77
CA LEU A 5 15.70 -4.09 52.60
C LEU A 5 16.06 -4.88 51.32
N ILE A 6 16.73 -6.02 51.47
CA ILE A 6 17.13 -6.88 50.34
C ILE A 6 15.94 -7.70 49.82
N LEU A 7 14.94 -7.99 50.66
CA LEU A 7 13.78 -8.80 50.27
C LEU A 7 12.75 -7.99 49.46
N THR A 8 12.69 -6.67 49.63
CA THR A 8 11.78 -5.79 48.86
C THR A 8 12.31 -5.40 47.48
N LEU A 9 13.59 -5.61 47.19
CA LEU A 9 14.19 -5.27 45.88
C LEU A 9 14.01 -6.36 44.82
N LEU A 10 13.62 -7.58 45.21
CA LEU A 10 13.47 -8.73 44.29
C LEU A 10 12.06 -8.88 43.71
N LEU A 11 11.12 -7.99 44.03
CA LEU A 11 9.72 -8.09 43.63
C LEU A 11 9.35 -7.22 42.40
N SER A 12 10.33 -6.87 41.57
CA SER A 12 10.12 -6.10 40.33
C SER A 12 10.79 -6.80 39.17
N GLY A 13 10.17 -7.84 38.62
CA GLY A 13 10.78 -8.55 37.50
C GLY A 13 10.08 -9.83 37.07
N VAL A 14 8.76 -9.81 36.91
CA VAL A 14 8.14 -10.75 35.96
C VAL A 14 7.17 -9.94 35.10
N ALA A 15 7.73 -9.14 34.20
CA ALA A 15 7.00 -8.79 33.00
C ALA A 15 6.92 -10.07 32.18
N VAL A 16 5.84 -10.83 32.35
CA VAL A 16 5.49 -11.86 31.37
C VAL A 16 5.22 -11.08 30.08
N ALA A 17 6.14 -11.16 29.13
CA ALA A 17 5.86 -10.78 27.76
C ALA A 17 4.82 -11.79 27.25
N GLN A 18 3.54 -11.45 27.41
CA GLN A 18 2.48 -12.18 26.75
C GLN A 18 2.67 -11.88 25.27
N GLU A 19 3.19 -12.83 24.50
CA GLU A 19 3.08 -12.80 23.05
C GLU A 19 1.58 -12.83 22.77
N GLN A 20 1.00 -11.65 22.62
CA GLN A 20 -0.29 -11.51 21.97
C GLN A 20 -0.02 -11.87 20.52
N GLU A 21 -0.08 -13.17 20.22
CA GLU A 21 -0.39 -13.64 18.88
C GLU A 21 -1.77 -13.06 18.57
N ALA A 22 -1.78 -11.80 18.13
CA ALA A 22 -2.92 -11.25 17.44
C ALA A 22 -3.22 -12.27 16.34
N ASP A 23 -4.48 -12.67 16.22
CA ASP A 23 -4.94 -13.44 15.07
C ASP A 23 -4.83 -12.55 13.84
N LEU A 24 -3.60 -12.39 13.35
CA LEU A 24 -3.24 -11.56 12.21
C LEU A 24 -3.98 -12.07 10.97
N GLN A 25 -4.33 -13.37 10.92
CA GLN A 25 -5.06 -13.96 9.82
C GLN A 25 -6.54 -13.55 9.83
N GLY A 26 -7.19 -13.56 11.00
CA GLY A 26 -8.55 -13.04 11.19
C GLY A 26 -8.66 -11.55 10.89
N GLU A 27 -7.69 -10.76 11.33
CA GLU A 27 -7.64 -9.31 11.14
C GLU A 27 -7.37 -8.91 9.68
N VAL A 28 -6.36 -9.51 9.03
CA VAL A 28 -6.05 -9.27 7.60
C VAL A 28 -7.20 -9.69 6.70
N GLY A 29 -7.84 -10.83 6.99
CA GLY A 29 -9.01 -11.28 6.24
C GLY A 29 -10.19 -10.32 6.36
N SER A 30 -10.41 -9.76 7.56
CA SER A 30 -11.46 -8.77 7.81
C SER A 30 -11.22 -7.47 7.05
N LEU A 31 -9.99 -6.94 7.15
CA LEU A 31 -9.60 -5.70 6.46
C LEU A 31 -9.70 -5.85 4.94
N THR A 32 -9.27 -6.99 4.40
CA THR A 32 -9.36 -7.29 2.96
C THR A 32 -10.82 -7.28 2.49
N ARG A 33 -11.73 -7.94 3.22
CA ARG A 33 -13.16 -7.95 2.89
C ARG A 33 -13.75 -6.54 2.93
N HIS A 34 -13.34 -5.72 3.89
CA HIS A 34 -13.80 -4.34 3.98
C HIS A 34 -13.36 -3.50 2.77
N TRP A 35 -12.09 -3.59 2.36
CA TRP A 35 -11.60 -2.88 1.17
C TRP A 35 -12.27 -3.34 -0.12
N LEU A 36 -12.51 -4.64 -0.27
CA LEU A 36 -13.22 -5.18 -1.43
C LEU A 36 -14.66 -4.68 -1.47
N GLU A 37 -15.34 -4.59 -0.32
CA GLU A 37 -16.69 -4.02 -0.25
C GLU A 37 -16.71 -2.54 -0.64
N LEU A 38 -15.75 -1.77 -0.12
CA LEU A 38 -15.62 -0.35 -0.41
C LEU A 38 -15.39 -0.09 -1.91
N GLN A 39 -14.51 -0.87 -2.54
CA GLN A 39 -14.25 -0.79 -3.98
C GLN A 39 -15.48 -1.19 -4.79
N ARG A 40 -16.11 -2.33 -4.45
CA ARG A 40 -17.29 -2.86 -5.14
C ARG A 40 -18.49 -1.90 -5.07
N SER A 41 -18.74 -1.35 -3.89
CA SER A 41 -19.86 -0.45 -3.66
C SER A 41 -19.64 0.94 -4.27
N GLY A 42 -18.39 1.32 -4.55
CA GLY A 42 -18.07 2.62 -5.10
C GLY A 42 -18.41 3.78 -4.17
N GLN A 43 -18.61 3.53 -2.88
CA GLN A 43 -19.00 4.56 -1.90
C GLN A 43 -17.99 5.72 -1.83
N MET A 44 -16.72 5.46 -2.14
CA MET A 44 -15.65 6.46 -2.22
C MET A 44 -15.26 6.82 -3.67
N ALA A 45 -16.08 6.47 -4.66
CA ALA A 45 -15.85 6.90 -6.04
C ALA A 45 -15.99 8.43 -6.13
N THR A 46 -15.14 9.04 -6.96
CA THR A 46 -15.21 10.48 -7.23
C THR A 46 -16.54 10.85 -7.89
N THR A 47 -17.14 11.97 -7.47
CA THR A 47 -18.30 12.56 -8.13
C THR A 47 -17.91 13.48 -9.29
N GLN A 48 -16.62 13.78 -9.42
CA GLN A 48 -16.11 14.64 -10.49
C GLN A 48 -16.24 13.91 -11.84
N PRO A 49 -16.95 14.47 -12.83
CA PRO A 49 -16.94 13.93 -14.18
C PRO A 49 -15.53 14.03 -14.76
N ASP A 50 -14.90 12.88 -14.99
CA ASP A 50 -13.64 12.76 -15.73
C ASP A 50 -13.94 12.43 -17.19
N ARG A 51 -14.21 13.47 -17.97
CA ARG A 51 -14.45 13.35 -19.41
C ARG A 51 -13.47 14.23 -20.16
N LEU A 52 -12.76 13.61 -21.09
CA LEU A 52 -11.90 14.33 -22.03
C LEU A 52 -12.76 15.23 -22.93
N THR A 53 -12.21 16.38 -23.30
CA THR A 53 -12.75 17.15 -24.42
C THR A 53 -12.61 16.33 -25.71
N PRO A 54 -13.45 16.56 -26.74
CA PRO A 54 -13.34 15.83 -28.02
C PRO A 54 -11.93 15.89 -28.63
N ALA A 55 -11.29 17.07 -28.58
CA ALA A 55 -9.92 17.25 -29.08
C ALA A 55 -8.89 16.45 -28.27
N ALA A 56 -9.04 16.37 -26.95
CA ALA A 56 -8.14 15.57 -26.11
C ALA A 56 -8.34 14.07 -26.36
N ALA A 57 -9.59 13.61 -26.50
CA ALA A 57 -9.91 12.22 -26.83
C ALA A 57 -9.31 11.80 -28.19
N GLN A 58 -9.36 12.67 -29.19
CA GLN A 58 -8.73 12.45 -30.48
C GLN A 58 -7.22 12.27 -30.34
N LYS A 59 -6.54 13.20 -29.65
CA LYS A 59 -5.08 13.12 -29.44
C LYS A 59 -4.65 11.88 -28.66
N VAL A 60 -5.44 11.42 -27.70
CA VAL A 60 -5.19 10.17 -26.97
C VAL A 60 -5.27 8.97 -27.92
N THR A 61 -6.28 8.95 -28.79
CA THR A 61 -6.44 7.90 -29.80
C THR A 61 -5.26 7.88 -30.77
N GLU A 62 -4.86 9.05 -31.29
CA GLU A 62 -3.71 9.19 -32.19
C GLU A 62 -2.42 8.68 -31.54
N ARG A 63 -2.13 9.11 -30.30
CA ARG A 63 -0.97 8.64 -29.53
C ARG A 63 -0.98 7.13 -29.34
N MET A 64 -2.14 6.55 -29.02
CA MET A 64 -2.26 5.10 -28.83
C MET A 64 -1.88 4.38 -30.12
N VAL A 65 -2.39 4.81 -31.27
CA VAL A 65 -2.04 4.23 -32.57
C VAL A 65 -0.55 4.41 -32.86
N GLU A 66 0.00 5.60 -32.65
CA GLU A 66 1.41 5.91 -32.84
C GLU A 66 2.34 5.04 -31.97
N SER A 67 1.92 4.69 -30.75
CA SER A 67 2.72 3.85 -29.85
C SER A 67 3.05 2.46 -30.42
N PHE A 68 2.20 1.94 -31.31
CA PHE A 68 2.42 0.65 -31.99
C PHE A 68 3.31 0.77 -33.23
N SER A 69 3.64 1.99 -33.66
CA SER A 69 4.53 2.20 -34.81
C SER A 69 6.01 2.06 -34.47
N HIS A 70 6.34 2.04 -33.18
CA HIS A 70 7.71 1.90 -32.70
C HIS A 70 8.01 0.43 -32.34
N PRO A 71 9.12 -0.14 -32.84
CA PRO A 71 9.53 -1.48 -32.44
C PRO A 71 9.90 -1.52 -30.96
N ILE A 72 9.64 -2.66 -30.31
CA ILE A 72 10.13 -2.92 -28.97
C ILE A 72 11.66 -3.00 -29.04
N PRO A 73 12.42 -2.23 -28.24
CA PRO A 73 13.87 -2.32 -28.23
C PRO A 73 14.35 -3.73 -27.87
N GLU A 74 15.37 -4.22 -28.58
CA GLU A 74 15.99 -5.54 -28.29
C GLU A 74 16.79 -5.53 -26.99
N TYR A 75 17.25 -4.35 -26.58
CA TYR A 75 18.04 -4.14 -25.37
C TYR A 75 17.42 -3.04 -24.53
N PHE A 76 17.54 -3.17 -23.21
CA PHE A 76 17.17 -2.11 -22.29
C PHE A 76 18.09 -0.90 -22.55
N ALA A 77 17.51 0.29 -22.74
CA ALA A 77 18.30 1.51 -22.88
C ALA A 77 18.96 1.83 -21.53
N GLU A 78 20.28 1.73 -21.47
CA GLU A 78 21.09 2.16 -20.30
C GLU A 78 21.18 3.69 -20.19
N ASP A 79 20.71 4.44 -21.20
CA ASP A 79 20.75 5.90 -21.18
C ASP A 79 19.76 6.47 -20.16
N SER A 80 20.33 6.75 -18.99
CA SER A 80 19.89 7.62 -17.91
C SER A 80 18.38 7.89 -17.88
N PHE A 81 17.68 7.21 -16.97
CA PHE A 81 16.41 7.69 -16.44
C PHE A 81 16.67 9.02 -15.67
N GLY A 82 16.89 10.12 -16.40
CA GLY A 82 16.96 11.47 -15.85
C GLY A 82 18.28 11.90 -15.19
N GLU A 83 19.45 11.61 -15.78
CA GLU A 83 20.68 12.33 -15.39
C GLU A 83 20.92 13.53 -16.32
N LYS A 84 20.96 14.72 -15.72
CA LYS A 84 21.56 15.94 -16.26
C LYS A 84 22.48 16.53 -15.21
#